data_AF-A0A950MV68-F1
#
_entry.id   AF-A0A950MV68-F1
#
_cell.length_a   1.000
_cell.length_b   1.000
_cell.length_c   1.000
_cell.angle_alpha   90.00
_cell.angle_beta   90.00
_cell.angle_gamma   90.00
#
_symmetry.space_group_name_H-M   'P 1'
#
loop_
_entity.id
_entity.type
_entity.pdbx_description
1 polymer ?
#
loop_
_entity_poly.entity_id
_entity_poly.type
_entity_poly.pdbx_seq_one_letter_code
_entity_poly.pdbx_strand_id
1 'polypeptide(L)' 'MLVCSDLERSRNFYAEVLKLPIKTRTELSIDFELGNGATLGIHKRTRLLAVRPGS' A
#
# COMPACT_ATOMS: atom_id res chain seq x y z
N MET A 1 -0.81 -5.27 -5.22
CA MET A 1 0.08 -4.11 -5.03
C MET A 1 -0.59 -2.89 -5.63
N LEU A 2 -0.69 -1.78 -4.89
CA LEU A 2 -1.29 -0.53 -5.34
C LEU A 2 -0.29 0.62 -5.21
N VAL A 3 -0.32 1.55 -6.17
CA VAL A 3 0.48 2.78 -6.11
C VAL A 3 -0.40 3.92 -5.62
N CYS A 4 0.08 4.66 -4.61
CA CYS A 4 -0.62 5.80 -4.03
C CYS A 4 0.19 7.09 -4.18
N SER A 5 -0.52 8.22 -4.27
CA SER A 5 0.08 9.57 -4.24
C SER A 5 0.50 9.98 -2.82
N ASP A 6 -0.24 9.53 -1.81
CA ASP A 6 -0.01 9.84 -0.40
C ASP A 6 -0.07 8.56 0.44
N LEU A 7 1.07 8.19 1.02
CA LEU A 7 1.22 6.96 1.78
C LEU A 7 0.56 7.03 3.16
N GLU A 8 0.61 8.18 3.85
CA GLU A 8 0.04 8.32 5.18
C GLU A 8 -1.48 8.37 5.12
N ARG A 9 -2.03 9.15 4.18
CA ARG A 9 -3.48 9.20 3.96
C ARG A 9 -4.02 7.83 3.57
N SER A 10 -3.33 7.13 2.66
CA SER A 10 -3.73 5.78 2.26
C SER A 10 -3.66 4.81 3.43
N ARG A 11 -2.60 4.89 4.26
CA ARG A 11 -2.48 4.07 5.47
C ARG A 11 -3.69 4.22 6.37
N ASN A 12 -4.09 5.47 6.67
CA ASN A 12 -5.21 5.73 7.58
C ASN A 12 -6.49 5.09 7.04
N PHE A 13 -6.74 5.18 5.73
CA PHE A 13 -7.88 4.51 5.12
C PHE A 13 -7.85 2.99 5.32
N TYR A 14 -6.76 2.30 4.95
CA TYR A 14 -6.69 0.84 5.06
C TYR A 14 -6.67 0.35 6.52
N ALA A 15 -6.00 1.07 7.42
CA ALA A 15 -5.89 0.68 8.82
C ALA A 15 -7.15 1.03 9.63
N GLU A 16 -7.79 2.17 9.37
CA GLU A 16 -8.88 2.67 10.22
C GLU A 16 -10.26 2.32 9.67
N VAL A 17 -10.44 2.36 8.35
CA VAL A 17 -11.73 2.05 7.70
C VAL A 17 -11.86 0.55 7.48
N LEU A 18 -10.84 -0.05 6.87
CA LEU A 18 -10.85 -1.48 6.55
C LEU A 18 -10.31 -2.35 7.69
N LYS A 19 -9.84 -1.73 8.78
CA LYS A 19 -9.31 -2.41 9.97
C LYS A 19 -8.20 -3.42 9.63
N LEU A 20 -7.45 -3.19 8.56
CA LEU A 20 -6.40 -4.10 8.14
C LEU A 20 -5.16 -3.92 9.02
N PRO A 21 -4.63 -4.99 9.62
CA PRO A 21 -3.42 -4.92 10.41
C PRO A 21 -2.20 -4.66 9.52
N ILE A 22 -1.31 -3.79 10.00
CA ILE A 22 -0.04 -3.49 9.33
C ILE A 22 0.94 -4.61 9.62
N LYS A 23 1.46 -5.24 8.56
CA LYS A 23 2.49 -6.27 8.64
C LYS A 23 3.89 -5.67 8.60
N THR A 24 4.12 -4.72 7.70
CA THR A 24 5.43 -4.08 7.52
C THR A 24 5.26 -2.64 7.04
N ARG A 25 6.15 -1.75 7.50
CA ARG A 25 6.17 -0.34 7.10
C ARG A 25 7.59 0.09 6.78
N THR A 26 7.73 0.78 5.66
CA THR A 26 8.96 1.47 5.24
C THR A 26 8.64 2.92 4.90
N GLU A 27 9.66 3.70 4.53
CA GLU A 27 9.47 5.08 4.05
C GLU A 27 8.70 5.14 2.72
N LEU A 28 8.78 4.07 1.92
CA LEU A 28 8.26 4.00 0.55
C LEU A 28 7.00 3.13 0.42
N SER A 29 6.73 2.25 1.39
CA SER A 29 5.65 1.27 1.30
C SER A 29 5.08 0.87 2.65
N ILE A 30 3.86 0.34 2.62
CA ILE A 30 3.17 -0.27 3.75
C ILE A 30 2.49 -1.54 3.26
N ASP A 31 2.73 -2.65 3.94
CA ASP A 31 2.10 -3.93 3.67
C ASP A 31 1.07 -4.23 4.77
N PHE A 32 -0.15 -4.53 4.34
CA PHE A 32 -1.24 -4.99 5.21
C PHE A 32 -1.40 -6.50 5.10
N GLU A 33 -1.74 -7.16 6.20
CA GLU A 33 -2.09 -8.59 6.20
C GLU A 33 -3.59 -8.73 5.88
N LEU A 34 -3.90 -9.57 4.90
CA LEU A 34 -5.28 -9.90 4.50
C LEU A 34 -5.77 -11.23 5.10
N GLY A 35 -4.86 -11.97 5.75
CA GLY A 35 -5.11 -13.32 6.24
C GLY A 35 -4.66 -14.38 5.23
N ASN A 36 -4.54 -15.63 5.69
CA ASN A 36 -4.09 -16.77 4.89
C ASN A 36 -2.71 -16.57 4.23
N GLY A 37 -1.86 -15.73 4.83
CA GLY A 37 -0.54 -15.41 4.31
C GLY A 37 -0.55 -14.40 3.16
N ALA A 38 -1.71 -13.87 2.77
CA ALA A 38 -1.84 -12.88 1.71
C ALA A 38 -1.61 -11.46 2.24
N THR A 39 -0.99 -10.61 1.40
CA THR A 39 -0.68 -9.23 1.76
C THR A 39 -1.15 -8.24 0.70
N LEU A 40 -1.56 -7.05 1.17
CA LEU A 40 -1.82 -5.89 0.34
C LEU A 40 -0.73 -4.84 0.56
N GLY A 41 0.16 -4.70 -0.42
CA GLY A 41 1.17 -3.64 -0.43
C GLY A 41 0.67 -2.36 -1.09
N ILE A 42 0.80 -1.23 -0.38
CA ILE A 42 0.66 0.13 -0.94
C ILE A 42 2.04 0.79 -1.02
N HIS A 43 2.32 1.45 -2.13
CA HIS A 43 3.62 2.05 -2.41
C HIS A 43 3.47 3.50 -2.84
N LYS A 44 4.37 4.38 -2.37
CA LYS A 44 4.52 5.73 -2.95
C LYS A 44 4.81 5.59 -4.44
N ARG A 45 4.22 6.47 -5.24
CA ARG A 45 4.60 6.62 -6.64
C ARG A 45 6.10 6.93 -6.73
N THR A 46 6.86 6.02 -7.30
CA THR A 46 8.27 6.23 -7.65
C THR A 46 8.44 6.16 -9.17
N ARG A 47 9.59 6.63 -9.67
CA ARG A 47 9.92 6.55 -11.11
C ARG A 47 9.96 5.11 -11.63
N LEU A 48 10.22 4.14 -10.74
CA LEU A 48 10.27 2.70 -11.03
C LEU A 48 8.88 2.04 -11.04
N LEU A 49 7.99 2.45 -10.13
CA LEU A 49 6.62 1.94 -10.02
C LEU A 49 5.61 2.75 -10.85
N ALA A 50 6.10 3.61 -11.76
CA ALA A 50 5.27 4.35 -12.68
C ALA A 50 4.69 3.37 -13.73
N VAL A 51 3.57 2.72 -13.39
CA VAL A 51 2.75 2.02 -14.37
C VAL A 51 2.33 3.05 -15.41
N ARG A 52 2.82 2.89 -16.64
CA ARG A 52 2.40 3.72 -17.77
C ARG A 52 0.92 3.38 -18.05
N PRO A 53 0.02 4.36 -18.18
CA PRO A 53 -1.32 4.08 -18.64
C PRO A 53 -1.24 3.51 -20.06
N GLY A 54 -1.72 2.28 -20.27
CA GLY A 54 -1.75 1.61 -21.58
C GLY A 54 -0.71 0.50 -21.78
N SER A 55 -0.63 -0.47 -20.87
CA SER A 55 -0.01 -1.78 -21.16
C SER A 55 -1.11 -2.83 -21.30
#